data_AF-A0A929MQT2-F1
#
_entry.id   AF-A0A929MQT2-F1
#
_cell.length_a   1.000
_cell.length_b   1.000
_cell.length_c   1.000
_cell.angle_alpha   90.00
_cell.angle_beta   90.00
_cell.angle_gamma   90.00
#
_symmetry.space_group_name_H-M   'P 1'
#
loop_
_entity.id
_entity.type
_entity.pdbx_description
1 polymer ?
#
loop_
_entity_poly.entity_id
_entity_poly.type
_entity_poly.pdbx_seq_one_letter_code
_entity_poly.pdbx_strand_id
1 'polypeptide(L)'
;MTLPGLVWLIFFYYIPVLGNVVAFKQFRFSKGGFVQSILDSKWVGFANFSYLFSSSKAYLITRNTVLYNLAFIVIGLIFAVMFAIILSQLRSKLLVKTIQTSMLLPYFLSWVIISIFVLTFLSTDRGLLNQMLGDMGMKADTNWYTTPDMWPPFLVFMGIWKGIGYSSIIYFATIVGIDRTYYEAAQMDGASKWDQIRHVVIPHLVPMMIILVILGIGNIFRADFGLFYQVPLQSGPLKNVTSVLD
;
A
#
# COMPACT_ATOMS: atom_id res chain seq x y z
N MET A 1 31.63 -15.86 -1.50
CA MET A 1 31.08 -14.56 -1.05
C MET A 1 29.58 -14.60 -0.71
N THR A 2 28.87 -15.70 -0.99
CA THR A 2 27.42 -15.87 -0.69
C THR A 2 27.11 -16.39 0.72
N LEU A 3 28.11 -16.98 1.39
CA LEU A 3 27.93 -17.65 2.69
C LEU A 3 27.33 -16.74 3.78
N PRO A 4 27.78 -15.48 3.99
CA PRO A 4 27.17 -14.62 5.01
C PRO A 4 25.68 -14.34 4.76
N GLY A 5 25.31 -14.12 3.50
CA GLY A 5 23.91 -13.90 3.12
C GLY A 5 23.04 -15.14 3.30
N LEU A 6 23.57 -16.32 2.99
CA LEU A 6 22.88 -17.59 3.19
C LEU A 6 22.66 -17.89 4.68
N VAL A 7 23.67 -17.66 5.52
CA VAL A 7 23.56 -17.80 6.98
C VAL A 7 22.48 -16.86 7.50
N TRP A 8 22.51 -15.59 7.13
CA TRP A 8 21.51 -14.61 7.56
C TRP A 8 20.08 -15.04 7.17
N LEU A 9 19.90 -15.53 5.94
CA LEU A 9 18.60 -15.99 5.46
C LEU A 9 18.09 -17.22 6.24
N ILE A 10 18.97 -18.17 6.57
CA ILE A 10 18.58 -19.34 7.40
C ILE A 10 18.12 -18.88 8.78
N PHE A 11 18.90 -18.04 9.45
CA PHE A 11 18.61 -17.63 10.83
C PHE A 11 17.37 -16.74 10.94
N PHE A 12 17.16 -15.81 10.01
CA PHE A 12 16.09 -14.80 10.13
C PHE A 12 14.83 -15.11 9.32
N TYR A 13 14.86 -16.03 8.35
CA TYR A 13 13.68 -16.42 7.57
C TYR A 13 13.29 -17.88 7.78
N TYR A 14 14.20 -18.84 7.55
CA TYR A 14 13.81 -20.27 7.61
C TYR A 14 13.55 -20.78 9.03
N ILE A 15 14.38 -20.41 10.01
CA ILE A 15 14.17 -20.83 11.40
C ILE A 15 12.82 -20.30 11.95
N PRO A 16 12.48 -19.00 11.81
CA PRO A 16 11.18 -18.49 12.25
C PRO A 16 9.97 -19.14 11.57
N VAL A 17 10.09 -19.55 10.30
CA VAL A 17 9.00 -20.25 9.58
C VAL A 17 8.62 -21.57 10.28
N LEU A 18 9.57 -22.26 10.92
CA LEU A 18 9.26 -23.44 11.73
C LEU A 18 8.33 -23.12 12.92
N GLY A 19 8.37 -21.88 13.42
CA GLY A 19 7.49 -21.36 14.45
C GLY A 19 6.01 -21.33 14.05
N ASN A 20 5.69 -21.39 12.76
CA ASN A 20 4.29 -21.48 12.28
C ASN A 20 3.57 -22.74 12.77
N VAL A 21 4.30 -23.73 13.31
CA VAL A 21 3.74 -24.88 14.04
C VAL A 21 2.80 -24.47 15.17
N VAL A 22 2.99 -23.28 15.74
CA VAL A 22 2.13 -22.69 16.78
C VAL A 22 0.67 -22.61 16.34
N ALA A 23 0.39 -22.39 15.06
CA ALA A 23 -0.97 -22.32 14.53
C ALA A 23 -1.76 -23.64 14.69
N PHE A 24 -1.05 -24.78 14.83
CA PHE A 24 -1.65 -26.11 15.00
C PHE A 24 -1.71 -26.56 16.47
N LYS A 25 -1.29 -25.71 17.39
CA LYS A 25 -1.27 -25.99 18.83
C LYS A 25 -2.19 -25.03 19.58
N GLN A 26 -2.73 -25.49 20.70
CA GLN A 26 -3.37 -24.60 21.68
C GLN A 26 -2.27 -23.93 22.49
N PHE A 27 -1.62 -22.94 21.87
CA PHE A 27 -0.41 -22.35 22.40
C PHE A 27 -0.63 -21.66 23.75
N ARG A 28 0.20 -22.01 24.72
CA ARG A 28 0.26 -21.34 26.03
C ARG A 28 1.71 -21.01 26.35
N PHE A 29 1.93 -19.78 26.80
CA PHE A 29 3.27 -19.35 27.22
C PHE A 29 3.69 -20.09 28.50
N SER A 30 4.83 -20.77 28.43
CA SER A 30 5.49 -21.42 29.56
C SER A 30 6.68 -20.58 30.05
N LYS A 31 7.11 -20.79 31.30
CA LYS A 31 8.27 -20.08 31.88
C LYS A 31 9.61 -20.43 31.20
N GLY A 32 9.67 -21.53 30.45
CA GLY A 32 10.88 -22.01 29.78
C GLY A 32 11.17 -21.41 28.41
N GLY A 33 10.49 -20.33 28.03
CA GLY A 33 10.68 -19.65 26.75
C GLY A 33 9.89 -20.28 25.59
N PHE A 34 10.15 -19.80 24.37
CA PHE A 34 9.34 -20.12 23.20
C PHE A 34 9.35 -21.61 22.81
N VAL A 35 10.53 -22.23 22.78
CA VAL A 35 10.70 -23.64 22.37
C VAL A 35 9.96 -24.57 23.33
N GLN A 36 10.13 -24.38 24.63
CA GLN A 36 9.40 -25.16 25.63
C GLN A 36 7.89 -24.92 25.57
N SER A 37 7.47 -23.67 25.31
CA SER A 37 6.06 -23.35 25.11
C SER A 37 5.45 -24.10 23.92
N ILE A 38 6.20 -24.28 22.83
CA ILE A 38 5.75 -25.13 21.71
C ILE A 38 5.61 -26.57 22.17
N LEU A 39 6.61 -27.14 22.84
CA LEU A 39 6.61 -28.57 23.23
C LEU A 39 5.46 -28.89 24.19
N ASP A 40 5.25 -28.05 25.21
CA ASP A 40 4.24 -28.25 26.25
C ASP A 40 2.81 -27.98 25.76
N SER A 41 2.66 -27.20 24.68
CA SER A 41 1.35 -26.89 24.12
C SER A 41 0.73 -28.07 23.39
N LYS A 42 -0.55 -28.36 23.71
CA LYS A 42 -1.33 -29.45 23.12
C LYS A 42 -1.51 -29.24 21.61
N TRP A 43 -1.28 -30.29 20.83
CA TRP A 43 -1.60 -30.30 19.40
C TRP A 43 -3.12 -30.36 19.20
N VAL A 44 -3.65 -29.42 18.41
CA VAL A 44 -5.09 -29.33 18.11
C VAL A 44 -5.38 -29.41 16.60
N GLY A 45 -4.36 -29.67 15.78
CA GLY A 45 -4.50 -29.77 14.33
C GLY A 45 -5.11 -28.48 13.76
N PHE A 46 -6.23 -28.61 13.05
CA PHE A 46 -6.89 -27.48 12.39
C PHE A 46 -7.95 -26.75 13.23
N ALA A 47 -8.07 -27.06 14.54
CA ALA A 47 -9.12 -26.46 15.38
C ALA A 47 -9.06 -24.92 15.42
N ASN A 48 -7.86 -24.33 15.46
CA ASN A 48 -7.67 -22.87 15.44
C ASN A 48 -8.15 -22.25 14.12
N PHE A 49 -7.93 -22.93 12.99
CA PHE A 49 -8.41 -22.47 11.69
C PHE A 49 -9.93 -22.58 11.58
N SER A 50 -10.51 -23.71 12.03
CA SER A 50 -11.97 -23.86 12.08
C SER A 50 -12.61 -22.77 12.95
N TYR A 51 -12.01 -22.44 14.09
CA TYR A 51 -12.46 -21.35 14.94
C TYR A 51 -12.39 -20.00 14.20
N LEU A 52 -11.26 -19.69 13.57
CA LEU A 52 -11.08 -18.46 12.79
C LEU A 52 -12.16 -18.31 11.70
N PHE A 53 -12.33 -19.34 10.86
CA PHE A 53 -13.28 -19.31 9.74
C PHE A 53 -14.75 -19.42 10.15
N SER A 54 -15.05 -19.94 11.35
CA SER A 54 -16.41 -19.90 11.90
C SER A 54 -16.85 -18.49 12.33
N SER A 55 -15.91 -17.56 12.49
CA SER A 55 -16.20 -16.18 12.86
C SER A 55 -16.49 -15.31 11.64
N SER A 56 -17.51 -14.45 11.74
CA SER A 56 -17.78 -13.40 10.75
C SER A 56 -16.59 -12.43 10.57
N LYS A 57 -15.67 -12.40 11.55
CA LYS A 57 -14.46 -11.57 11.52
C LYS A 57 -13.48 -12.01 10.46
N ALA A 58 -13.28 -13.32 10.25
CA ALA A 58 -12.32 -13.80 9.25
C ALA A 58 -12.71 -13.34 7.83
N TYR A 59 -14.00 -13.42 7.50
CA TYR A 59 -14.50 -12.90 6.22
C TYR A 59 -14.28 -11.39 6.10
N LEU A 60 -14.64 -10.61 7.14
CA LEU A 60 -14.51 -9.16 7.13
C LEU A 60 -13.05 -8.71 6.93
N ILE A 61 -12.12 -9.28 7.70
CA ILE A 61 -10.70 -8.93 7.65
C ILE A 61 -10.11 -9.33 6.29
N THR A 62 -10.43 -10.54 5.79
CA THR A 62 -9.96 -11.01 4.48
C THR A 62 -10.51 -10.13 3.35
N ARG A 63 -11.82 -9.84 3.37
CA ARG A 63 -12.49 -8.98 2.39
C ARG A 63 -11.84 -7.61 2.34
N ASN A 64 -11.67 -6.96 3.49
CA ASN A 64 -11.05 -5.63 3.55
C ASN A 64 -9.63 -5.67 2.98
N THR A 65 -8.81 -6.62 3.43
CA THR A 65 -7.42 -6.76 2.99
C THR A 65 -7.32 -6.92 1.47
N VAL A 66 -8.08 -7.86 0.91
CA VAL A 66 -8.05 -8.15 -0.53
C VAL A 66 -8.60 -6.97 -1.35
N LEU A 67 -9.71 -6.36 -0.93
CA LEU A 67 -10.30 -5.23 -1.67
C LEU A 67 -9.40 -3.99 -1.64
N TYR A 68 -8.79 -3.68 -0.49
CA TYR A 68 -7.83 -2.58 -0.40
C TYR A 68 -6.59 -2.84 -1.25
N ASN A 69 -5.99 -4.03 -1.16
CA ASN A 69 -4.83 -4.36 -1.98
C ASN A 69 -5.14 -4.39 -3.48
N LEU A 70 -6.32 -4.86 -3.88
CA LEU A 70 -6.76 -4.78 -5.27
C LEU A 70 -6.88 -3.32 -5.72
N ALA A 71 -7.47 -2.45 -4.88
CA ALA A 71 -7.54 -1.01 -5.16
C ALA A 71 -6.14 -0.38 -5.25
N PHE A 72 -5.22 -0.70 -4.34
CA PHE A 72 -3.84 -0.21 -4.39
C PHE A 72 -3.09 -0.66 -5.64
N ILE A 73 -3.27 -1.92 -6.06
CA ILE A 73 -2.64 -2.45 -7.28
C ILE A 73 -3.19 -1.73 -8.51
N VAL A 74 -4.51 -1.69 -8.68
CA VAL A 74 -5.14 -1.15 -9.90
C VAL A 74 -4.98 0.36 -9.97
N ILE A 75 -5.40 1.07 -8.92
CA ILE A 75 -5.39 2.53 -8.91
C ILE A 75 -3.95 3.03 -8.80
N GLY A 76 -3.13 2.40 -7.95
CA GLY A 76 -1.71 2.74 -7.84
C GLY A 76 -0.94 2.57 -9.15
N LEU A 77 -1.21 1.50 -9.93
CA LEU A 77 -0.65 1.32 -11.25
C LEU A 77 -1.04 2.46 -12.20
N ILE A 78 -2.34 2.76 -12.32
CA ILE A 78 -2.86 3.81 -13.20
C ILE A 78 -2.18 5.14 -12.90
N PHE A 79 -2.16 5.53 -11.62
CA PHE A 79 -1.60 6.80 -11.20
C PHE A 79 -0.07 6.84 -11.34
N ALA A 80 0.64 5.79 -10.95
CA ALA A 80 2.10 5.74 -11.08
C ALA A 80 2.56 5.84 -12.54
N VAL A 81 1.88 5.13 -13.45
CA VAL A 81 2.15 5.18 -14.90
C VAL A 81 1.78 6.54 -15.47
N MET A 82 0.60 7.09 -15.10
CA MET A 82 0.17 8.41 -15.55
C MET A 82 1.19 9.49 -15.17
N PHE A 83 1.62 9.54 -13.90
CA PHE A 83 2.62 10.51 -13.46
C PHE A 83 3.98 10.28 -14.11
N ALA A 84 4.41 9.03 -14.31
CA ALA A 84 5.64 8.73 -15.04
C ALA A 84 5.60 9.29 -16.47
N ILE A 85 4.48 9.11 -17.18
CA ILE A 85 4.28 9.63 -18.53
C ILE A 85 4.29 11.16 -18.50
N ILE A 86 3.56 11.81 -17.59
CA ILE A 86 3.55 13.28 -17.44
C ILE A 86 4.98 13.79 -17.26
N LEU A 87 5.74 13.20 -16.32
CA LEU A 87 7.12 13.59 -16.05
C LEU A 87 8.02 13.40 -17.27
N SER A 88 7.82 12.34 -18.06
CA SER A 88 8.60 12.07 -19.28
C SER A 88 8.39 13.10 -20.39
N GLN A 89 7.24 13.77 -20.41
CA GLN A 89 6.90 14.77 -21.43
C GLN A 89 7.37 16.18 -21.07
N LEU A 90 7.80 16.41 -19.82
CA LEU A 90 8.28 17.72 -19.39
C LEU A 90 9.66 18.02 -19.97
N ARG A 91 9.79 19.18 -20.63
CA ARG A 91 11.07 19.64 -21.22
C ARG A 91 12.08 20.11 -20.16
N SER A 92 11.61 20.72 -19.08
CA SER A 92 12.48 21.30 -18.04
C SER A 92 12.94 20.23 -17.05
N LYS A 93 14.23 19.92 -17.07
CA LYS A 93 14.86 19.00 -16.11
C LYS A 93 14.72 19.47 -14.66
N LEU A 94 14.75 20.78 -14.43
CA LEU A 94 14.55 21.35 -13.09
C LEU A 94 13.12 21.08 -12.60
N LEU A 95 12.12 21.29 -13.46
CA LEU A 95 10.72 21.05 -13.13
C LEU A 95 10.47 19.57 -12.81
N VAL A 96 11.00 18.65 -13.63
CA VAL A 96 10.91 17.20 -13.38
C VAL A 96 11.48 16.86 -12.00
N LYS A 97 12.69 17.36 -11.70
CA LYS A 97 13.36 17.08 -10.42
C LYS A 97 12.58 17.64 -9.23
N THR A 98 12.03 18.86 -9.34
CA THR A 98 11.22 19.47 -8.28
C THR A 98 9.96 18.66 -8.03
N ILE A 99 9.19 18.34 -9.08
CA ILE A 99 7.95 17.56 -8.95
C ILE A 99 8.24 16.17 -8.35
N GLN A 100 9.26 15.47 -8.85
CA GLN A 100 9.65 14.16 -8.30
C GLN A 100 10.02 14.23 -6.82
N THR A 101 10.82 15.22 -6.43
CA THR A 101 11.23 15.39 -5.03
C THR A 101 10.02 15.67 -4.13
N SER A 102 9.11 16.55 -4.56
CA SER A 102 7.88 16.85 -3.83
C SER A 102 6.96 15.64 -3.72
N MET A 103 6.80 14.85 -4.79
CA MET A 103 5.99 13.63 -4.79
C MET A 103 6.60 12.50 -3.95
N LEU A 104 7.93 12.46 -3.82
CA LEU A 104 8.64 11.49 -2.99
C LEU A 104 8.55 11.78 -1.49
N LEU A 105 8.40 13.05 -1.10
CA LEU A 105 8.41 13.46 0.30
C LEU A 105 7.44 12.65 1.19
N PRO A 106 6.17 12.40 0.81
CA PRO A 106 5.24 11.59 1.60
C PRO A 106 5.75 10.17 1.88
N TYR A 107 6.50 9.57 0.96
CA TYR A 107 7.02 8.21 1.10
C TYR A 107 7.91 8.05 2.34
N PHE A 108 8.65 9.10 2.70
CA PHE A 108 9.57 9.08 3.85
C PHE A 108 8.91 9.37 5.20
N LEU A 109 7.68 9.90 5.22
CA LEU A 109 6.97 10.19 6.48
C LEU A 109 6.46 8.91 7.14
N SER A 110 6.62 8.75 8.45
CA SER A 110 5.99 7.63 9.16
C SER A 110 4.48 7.77 9.22
N TRP A 111 3.76 6.65 9.30
CA TRP A 111 2.31 6.67 9.48
C TRP A 111 1.88 7.35 10.79
N VAL A 112 2.73 7.32 11.83
CA VAL A 112 2.49 8.04 13.09
C VAL A 112 2.45 9.56 12.87
N ILE A 113 3.39 10.10 12.10
CA ILE A 113 3.40 11.54 11.79
C ILE A 113 2.17 11.89 10.94
N ILE A 114 1.88 11.06 9.93
CA ILE A 114 0.71 11.24 9.07
C ILE A 114 -0.58 11.20 9.89
N SER A 115 -0.72 10.29 10.86
CA SER A 115 -1.93 10.20 11.69
C SER A 115 -2.16 11.45 12.54
N ILE A 116 -1.09 12.14 12.99
CA ILE A 116 -1.21 13.41 13.72
C ILE A 116 -1.76 14.51 12.79
N PHE A 117 -1.26 14.59 11.55
CA PHE A 117 -1.80 15.52 10.56
C PHE A 117 -3.26 15.19 10.24
N VAL A 118 -3.58 13.94 9.96
CA VAL A 118 -4.95 13.49 9.68
C VAL A 118 -5.88 13.81 10.85
N LEU A 119 -5.46 13.60 12.10
CA LEU A 119 -6.22 14.00 13.29
C LEU A 119 -6.49 15.51 13.32
N THR A 120 -5.48 16.33 13.01
CA THR A 120 -5.65 17.79 12.99
C THR A 120 -6.64 18.21 11.88
N PHE A 121 -6.54 17.61 10.69
CA PHE A 121 -7.43 17.89 9.56
C PHE A 121 -8.87 17.42 9.80
N LEU A 122 -9.05 16.25 10.43
CA LEU A 122 -10.35 15.59 10.66
C LEU A 122 -10.91 15.82 12.08
N SER A 123 -10.32 16.69 12.90
CA SER A 123 -10.85 16.95 14.25
C SER A 123 -12.24 17.58 14.18
N THR A 124 -13.14 17.18 15.07
CA THR A 124 -14.54 17.64 15.04
C THR A 124 -14.65 19.15 15.28
N ASP A 125 -13.94 19.67 16.28
CA ASP A 125 -14.14 21.04 16.78
C ASP A 125 -13.36 22.11 16.02
N ARG A 126 -12.17 21.78 15.48
CA ARG A 126 -11.26 22.72 14.81
C ARG A 126 -10.59 22.13 13.57
N GLY A 127 -11.17 21.07 13.00
CA GLY A 127 -10.61 20.40 11.83
C GLY A 127 -10.80 21.24 10.57
N LEU A 128 -9.76 21.28 9.74
CA LEU A 128 -9.80 22.02 8.48
C LEU A 128 -10.95 21.53 7.58
N LEU A 129 -11.22 20.22 7.54
CA LEU A 129 -12.28 19.66 6.70
C LEU A 129 -13.66 20.18 7.10
N ASN A 130 -13.94 20.21 8.40
CA ASN A 130 -15.20 20.72 8.93
C ASN A 130 -15.34 22.24 8.68
N GLN A 131 -14.26 23.01 8.83
CA GLN A 131 -14.26 24.44 8.51
C GLN A 131 -14.57 24.69 7.03
N MET A 132 -13.90 23.97 6.12
CA MET A 132 -14.16 24.08 4.67
C MET A 132 -15.60 23.73 4.30
N LEU A 133 -16.18 22.70 4.94
CA LEU A 133 -17.59 22.35 4.74
C LEU A 133 -18.53 23.44 5.26
N GLY A 134 -18.21 24.05 6.41
CA GLY A 134 -18.95 25.18 6.96
C GLY A 134 -18.94 26.39 6.03
N ASP A 135 -17.79 26.71 5.44
CA ASP A 135 -17.64 27.80 4.46
C ASP A 135 -18.46 27.56 3.18
N MET A 136 -18.68 26.28 2.83
CA MET A 136 -19.53 25.86 1.71
C MET A 136 -21.02 25.74 2.10
N GLY A 137 -21.41 26.11 3.32
CA GLY A 137 -22.79 26.01 3.83
C GLY A 137 -23.25 24.59 4.16
N MET A 138 -22.32 23.64 4.29
CA MET A 138 -22.59 22.25 4.66
C MET A 138 -22.44 22.05 6.17
N LYS A 139 -22.90 20.89 6.66
CA LYS A 139 -22.79 20.51 8.08
C LYS A 139 -21.32 20.36 8.50
N ALA A 140 -20.90 21.16 9.49
CA ALA A 140 -19.50 21.40 9.86
C ALA A 140 -19.11 20.85 11.25
N ASP A 141 -19.88 19.93 11.82
CA ASP A 141 -19.69 19.31 13.15
C ASP A 141 -19.54 17.79 13.04
N THR A 142 -19.16 17.28 11.86
CA THR A 142 -19.06 15.84 11.64
C THR A 142 -17.87 15.26 12.39
N ASN A 143 -18.11 14.25 13.23
CA ASN A 143 -17.05 13.45 13.85
C ASN A 143 -16.61 12.32 12.89
N TRP A 144 -15.61 12.63 12.07
CA TRP A 144 -15.09 11.76 11.02
C TRP A 144 -14.57 10.41 11.52
N TYR A 145 -14.06 10.34 12.76
CA TYR A 145 -13.59 9.09 13.37
C TYR A 145 -14.73 8.17 13.81
N THR A 146 -15.97 8.61 13.68
CA THR A 146 -17.18 7.81 13.97
C THR A 146 -18.04 7.55 12.74
N THR A 147 -17.58 7.97 11.54
CA THR A 147 -18.31 7.87 10.27
C THR A 147 -17.59 6.91 9.32
N PRO A 148 -17.94 5.61 9.29
CA PRO A 148 -17.18 4.59 8.54
C PRO A 148 -17.12 4.82 7.03
N ASP A 149 -18.17 5.39 6.42
CA ASP A 149 -18.33 5.43 4.96
C ASP A 149 -17.25 6.27 4.24
N MET A 150 -16.65 7.25 4.93
CA MET A 150 -15.56 8.04 4.34
C MET A 150 -14.22 7.27 4.30
N TRP A 151 -14.04 6.28 5.19
CA TRP A 151 -12.72 5.72 5.46
C TRP A 151 -12.19 4.84 4.34
N PRO A 152 -12.97 3.96 3.68
CA PRO A 152 -12.45 3.17 2.58
C PRO A 152 -11.83 4.01 1.45
N PRO A 153 -12.50 5.00 0.85
CA PRO A 153 -11.87 5.83 -0.17
C PRO A 153 -10.73 6.69 0.38
N PHE A 154 -10.82 7.17 1.62
CA PHE A 154 -9.76 7.94 2.25
C PHE A 154 -8.48 7.12 2.49
N LEU A 155 -8.60 5.88 2.95
CA LEU A 155 -7.45 4.97 3.17
C LEU A 155 -6.79 4.59 1.84
N VAL A 156 -7.59 4.34 0.80
CA VAL A 156 -7.08 4.12 -0.56
C VAL A 156 -6.29 5.34 -1.04
N PHE A 157 -6.87 6.53 -0.90
CA PHE A 157 -6.21 7.79 -1.23
C PHE A 157 -4.89 7.98 -0.48
N MET A 158 -4.89 7.81 0.85
CA MET A 158 -3.69 7.99 1.69
C MET A 158 -2.58 7.01 1.32
N GLY A 159 -2.92 5.74 1.09
CA GLY A 159 -1.95 4.73 0.64
C GLY A 159 -1.33 5.08 -0.70
N ILE A 160 -2.14 5.50 -1.67
CA ILE A 160 -1.66 5.90 -3.00
C ILE A 160 -0.84 7.18 -2.91
N TRP A 161 -1.35 8.23 -2.25
CA TRP A 161 -0.65 9.49 -2.05
C TRP A 161 0.74 9.29 -1.43
N LYS A 162 0.84 8.40 -0.44
CA LYS A 162 2.13 8.09 0.19
C LYS A 162 3.09 7.35 -0.74
N GLY A 163 2.58 6.43 -1.57
CA GLY A 163 3.40 5.54 -2.41
C GLY A 163 3.69 6.03 -3.84
N ILE A 164 2.85 6.92 -4.38
CA ILE A 164 2.82 7.27 -5.81
C ILE A 164 4.13 7.86 -6.32
N GLY A 165 4.78 8.72 -5.52
CA GLY A 165 6.08 9.31 -5.89
C GLY A 165 7.13 8.24 -6.13
N TYR A 166 7.24 7.28 -5.21
CA TYR A 166 8.19 6.18 -5.34
C TYR A 166 7.85 5.26 -6.52
N SER A 167 6.59 4.83 -6.64
CA SER A 167 6.16 3.92 -7.71
C SER A 167 6.30 4.53 -9.11
N SER A 168 6.01 5.83 -9.26
CA SER A 168 6.12 6.54 -10.54
C SER A 168 7.57 6.64 -11.03
N ILE A 169 8.56 6.66 -10.14
CA ILE A 169 9.98 6.76 -10.52
C ILE A 169 10.45 5.50 -11.25
N ILE A 170 9.98 4.32 -10.85
CA ILE A 170 10.33 3.05 -11.49
C ILE A 170 9.86 3.05 -12.95
N TYR A 171 8.60 3.46 -13.17
CA TYR A 171 8.06 3.60 -14.52
C TYR A 171 8.76 4.72 -15.29
N PHE A 172 9.01 5.87 -14.68
CA PHE A 172 9.71 6.99 -15.32
C PHE A 172 11.12 6.60 -15.79
N ALA A 173 11.88 5.89 -14.95
CA ALA A 173 13.20 5.39 -15.31
C ALA A 173 13.13 4.43 -16.51
N THR A 174 12.08 3.60 -16.57
CA THR A 174 11.83 2.71 -17.73
C THR A 174 11.55 3.53 -19.00
N ILE A 175 10.72 4.57 -18.94
CA ILE A 175 10.43 5.45 -20.09
C ILE A 175 11.70 6.15 -20.58
N VAL A 176 12.51 6.69 -19.66
CA VAL A 176 13.77 7.37 -20.01
C VAL A 176 14.79 6.42 -20.64
N GLY A 177 14.71 5.12 -20.35
CA GLY A 177 15.54 4.09 -20.95
C GLY A 177 15.12 3.63 -22.35
N ILE A 178 13.97 4.07 -22.87
CA ILE A 178 13.53 3.73 -24.23
C ILE A 178 14.45 4.41 -25.25
N ASP A 179 14.89 3.66 -26.25
CA ASP A 179 15.74 4.17 -27.34
C ASP A 179 15.02 5.31 -28.10
N ARG A 180 15.75 6.41 -28.34
CA ARG A 180 15.22 7.59 -29.01
C ARG A 180 14.81 7.32 -30.46
N THR A 181 15.44 6.35 -31.11
CA THR A 181 15.13 5.96 -32.50
C THR A 181 13.66 5.58 -32.68
N TYR A 182 13.01 4.98 -31.67
CA TYR A 182 11.57 4.69 -31.73
C TYR A 182 10.72 5.96 -31.78
N TYR A 183 11.08 6.99 -31.01
CA TYR A 183 10.37 8.27 -31.00
C TYR A 183 10.60 9.06 -32.29
N GLU A 184 11.83 9.03 -32.80
CA GLU A 184 12.20 9.68 -34.05
C GLU A 184 11.49 9.03 -35.24
N ALA A 185 11.50 7.69 -35.33
CA ALA A 185 10.75 6.95 -36.36
C ALA A 185 9.25 7.28 -36.31
N ALA A 186 8.64 7.24 -35.13
CA ALA A 186 7.23 7.62 -34.98
C ALA A 186 6.96 9.08 -35.39
N GLN A 187 7.88 10.00 -35.11
CA GLN A 187 7.75 11.40 -35.54
C GLN A 187 7.90 11.55 -37.06
N MET A 188 8.77 10.77 -37.71
CA MET A 188 8.90 10.73 -39.17
C MET A 188 7.63 10.20 -39.84
N ASP A 189 6.93 9.26 -39.20
CA ASP A 189 5.62 8.75 -39.63
C ASP A 189 4.45 9.71 -39.31
N GLY A 190 4.72 10.90 -38.75
CA GLY A 190 3.71 11.91 -38.43
C GLY A 190 2.90 11.61 -37.15
N ALA A 191 3.36 10.70 -36.30
CA ALA A 191 2.64 10.31 -35.08
C ALA A 191 2.58 11.47 -34.06
N SER A 192 1.39 11.71 -33.51
CA SER A 192 1.21 12.70 -32.44
C SER A 192 1.84 12.24 -31.12
N LYS A 193 1.92 13.12 -30.12
CA LYS A 193 2.41 12.74 -28.78
C LYS A 193 1.54 11.67 -28.11
N TRP A 194 0.24 11.69 -28.37
CA TRP A 194 -0.67 10.66 -27.88
C TRP A 194 -0.41 9.31 -28.55
N ASP A 195 -0.13 9.32 -29.86
CA ASP A 195 0.23 8.10 -30.60
C ASP A 195 1.56 7.51 -30.12
N GLN A 196 2.55 8.36 -29.83
CA GLN A 196 3.82 7.94 -29.20
C GLN A 196 3.57 7.32 -27.83
N ILE A 197 2.72 7.90 -26.99
CA ILE A 197 2.38 7.32 -25.68
C ILE A 197 1.73 5.95 -25.86
N ARG A 198 0.73 5.84 -26.72
CA ARG A 198 -0.05 4.60 -26.89
C ARG A 198 0.73 3.47 -27.56
N HIS A 199 1.53 3.77 -28.58
CA HIS A 199 2.15 2.75 -29.43
C HIS A 199 3.65 2.55 -29.16
N VAL A 200 4.32 3.50 -28.50
CA VAL A 200 5.73 3.36 -28.10
C VAL A 200 5.82 3.19 -26.59
N VAL A 201 5.35 4.16 -25.80
CA VAL A 201 5.60 4.18 -24.35
C VAL A 201 4.88 3.05 -23.61
N ILE A 202 3.57 2.92 -23.78
CA ILE A 202 2.77 1.92 -23.04
C ILE A 202 3.27 0.49 -23.31
N PRO A 203 3.49 0.05 -24.57
CA PRO A 203 4.01 -1.29 -24.84
C PRO A 203 5.36 -1.58 -24.17
N HIS A 204 6.27 -0.60 -24.12
CA HIS A 204 7.55 -0.74 -23.44
C HIS A 204 7.43 -0.78 -21.91
N LEU A 205 6.38 -0.19 -21.35
CA LEU A 205 6.11 -0.24 -19.92
C LEU A 205 5.45 -1.55 -19.47
N VAL A 206 4.73 -2.25 -20.35
CA VAL A 206 3.95 -3.47 -20.03
C VAL A 206 4.78 -4.52 -19.25
N PRO A 207 6.03 -4.87 -19.63
CA PRO A 207 6.82 -5.84 -18.85
C PRO A 207 7.02 -5.41 -17.40
N MET A 208 7.30 -4.12 -17.16
CA MET A 208 7.47 -3.58 -15.82
C MET A 208 6.15 -3.54 -15.04
N MET A 209 5.04 -3.18 -15.71
CA MET A 209 3.71 -3.21 -15.10
C MET A 209 3.36 -4.64 -14.64
N ILE A 210 3.60 -5.65 -15.49
CA ILE A 210 3.34 -7.06 -15.16
C ILE A 210 4.15 -7.48 -13.93
N ILE A 211 5.45 -7.16 -13.89
CA ILE A 211 6.31 -7.51 -12.74
C ILE A 211 5.77 -6.88 -11.46
N LEU A 212 5.45 -5.58 -11.45
CA LEU A 212 4.97 -4.91 -10.25
C LEU A 212 3.57 -5.38 -9.84
N VAL A 213 2.70 -5.72 -10.80
CA VAL A 213 1.39 -6.32 -10.51
C VAL A 213 1.55 -7.70 -9.89
N ILE A 214 2.43 -8.56 -10.41
CA ILE A 214 2.70 -9.89 -9.84
C ILE A 214 3.24 -9.76 -8.41
N LEU A 215 4.19 -8.83 -8.18
CA LEU A 215 4.70 -8.57 -6.84
C LEU A 215 3.62 -8.02 -5.90
N GLY A 216 2.71 -7.18 -6.40
CA GLY A 216 1.54 -6.71 -5.66
C GLY A 216 0.59 -7.85 -5.29
N ILE A 217 0.28 -8.74 -6.23
CA ILE A 217 -0.56 -9.93 -6.00
C ILE A 217 0.09 -10.86 -4.98
N GLY A 218 1.41 -11.05 -5.03
CA GLY A 218 2.14 -11.83 -4.03
C GLY A 218 1.98 -11.30 -2.60
N ASN A 219 1.65 -10.01 -2.43
CA ASN A 219 1.39 -9.36 -1.15
C ASN A 219 -0.10 -9.07 -0.90
N ILE A 220 -1.03 -9.66 -1.66
CA ILE A 220 -2.46 -9.29 -1.62
C ILE A 220 -3.15 -9.53 -0.26
N PHE A 221 -2.62 -10.46 0.55
CA PHE A 221 -3.11 -10.77 1.89
C PHE A 221 -2.38 -10.02 3.01
N ARG A 222 -1.45 -9.13 2.66
CA ARG A 222 -0.70 -8.31 3.62
C ARG A 222 -1.15 -6.86 3.53
N ALA A 223 -1.55 -6.29 4.65
CA ALA A 223 -1.89 -4.88 4.75
C ALA A 223 -0.75 -4.06 5.33
N ASP A 224 -0.92 -2.74 5.36
CA ASP A 224 -0.02 -1.82 6.07
C ASP A 224 -0.63 -1.50 7.44
N PHE A 225 -0.07 -2.06 8.50
CA PHE A 225 -0.54 -1.81 9.86
C PHE A 225 -0.63 -0.31 10.19
N GLY A 226 0.34 0.49 9.77
CA GLY A 226 0.33 1.93 10.04
C GLY A 226 -0.89 2.61 9.43
N LEU A 227 -1.18 2.33 8.16
CA LEU A 227 -2.33 2.91 7.46
C LEU A 227 -3.67 2.52 8.10
N PHE A 228 -3.86 1.24 8.46
CA PHE A 228 -5.16 0.75 8.93
C PHE A 228 -5.37 0.85 10.45
N TYR A 229 -4.30 0.93 11.23
CA TYR A 229 -4.37 0.98 12.70
C TYR A 229 -4.09 2.38 13.25
N GLN A 230 -3.03 3.04 12.77
CA GLN A 230 -2.56 4.32 13.34
C GLN A 230 -3.37 5.49 12.78
N VAL A 231 -3.58 5.56 11.46
CA VAL A 231 -4.33 6.66 10.83
C VAL A 231 -5.78 6.77 11.35
N PRO A 232 -6.52 5.66 11.55
CA PRO A 232 -7.87 5.71 12.13
C PRO A 232 -7.90 5.78 13.66
N LEU A 233 -6.74 5.90 14.32
CA LEU A 233 -6.57 5.94 15.77
C LEU A 233 -7.25 4.77 16.50
N GLN A 234 -7.28 3.60 15.84
CA GLN A 234 -7.98 2.41 16.32
C GLN A 234 -9.45 2.63 16.73
N SER A 235 -10.12 3.62 16.12
CA SER A 235 -11.49 3.97 16.49
C SER A 235 -12.42 2.75 16.40
N GLY A 236 -13.11 2.45 17.51
CA GLY A 236 -14.03 1.32 17.62
C GLY A 236 -15.09 1.28 16.51
N PRO A 237 -15.80 2.40 16.24
CA PRO A 237 -16.76 2.51 15.14
C PRO A 237 -16.22 2.17 13.75
N LEU A 238 -14.90 2.31 13.51
CA LEU A 238 -14.29 2.10 12.19
C LEU A 238 -13.81 0.67 11.96
N LYS A 239 -13.85 -0.20 12.97
CA LYS A 239 -13.29 -1.56 12.89
C LYS A 239 -13.85 -2.38 11.72
N ASN A 240 -15.09 -2.14 11.31
CA ASN A 240 -15.70 -2.84 10.18
C ASN A 240 -15.01 -2.56 8.84
N VAL A 241 -14.34 -1.41 8.70
CA VAL A 241 -13.64 -0.98 7.48
C VAL A 241 -12.12 -0.89 7.65
N THR A 242 -11.60 -0.94 8.88
CA THR A 242 -10.15 -0.85 9.15
C THR A 242 -9.51 -2.17 9.58
N SER A 243 -10.28 -3.19 9.95
CA SER A 243 -9.68 -4.49 10.31
C SER A 243 -9.16 -5.20 9.05
N VAL A 244 -7.87 -5.53 9.05
CA VAL A 244 -7.11 -6.14 7.94
C VAL A 244 -6.11 -7.19 8.46
N LEU A 245 -5.61 -8.05 7.58
CA LEU A 245 -4.53 -9.01 7.86
C LEU A 245 -3.19 -8.31 7.64
N ASP A 246 -2.28 -8.41 8.61
CA ASP A 246 -0.87 -7.98 8.51
C ASP A 246 0.04 -9.12 8.96
#